data_AF-A0A2V7TB33-F1
#
_entry.id   AF-A0A2V7TB33-F1
#
_cell.length_a   1.000
_cell.length_b   1.000
_cell.length_c   1.000
_cell.angle_alpha   90.00
_cell.angle_beta   90.00
_cell.angle_gamma   90.00
#
_symmetry.space_group_name_H-M   'P 1'
#
loop_
_entity.id
_entity.type
_entity.pdbx_description
1 polymer ?
#
loop_
_entity_poly.entity_id
_entity_poly.type
_entity_poly.pdbx_seq_one_letter_code
_entity_poly.pdbx_strand_id
1 'polypeptide(L)'
;MCCTPRNTRSKARGRRSSSIAARASSSPKRGGPSPPKRSRSSAPSSNRCSAFSKGVDVRVAVIIPAFQAAATIRDIISRTHATVSAAEIIVVDDGSTDGTRASAGDVAIAHDQNCGKGAALRDGVREALARGASVLVTIDADGQHPPEEIPRLLHPIQEGRADLVLGARKRDRVMPLSRRFTNWLSATLASRISGQQVRDAQTGFRAFTRDVAQQVQPAGDRYEYEANFLLDALQAGYRVASVEVPTIYGSHSHFRGWSDTWRMARAFARHAGRIVAGAT
;
A
#
# COMPACT_ATOMS: atom_id res chain seq x y z
N MET A 1 -26.06 -3.79 52.18
CA MET A 1 -25.96 -2.51 52.92
C MET A 1 -25.35 -1.50 51.95
N CYS A 2 -26.13 -0.57 51.38
CA CYS A 2 -26.54 0.73 51.95
C CYS A 2 -25.36 1.74 51.97
N CYS A 3 -25.46 2.99 51.48
CA CYS A 3 -26.56 3.73 50.83
C CYS A 3 -26.01 4.88 49.95
N THR A 4 -26.78 5.32 48.95
CA THR A 4 -26.59 6.62 48.28
C THR A 4 -27.11 7.78 49.12
N PRO A 5 -26.67 9.03 48.85
CA PRO A 5 -27.66 10.10 48.71
C PRO A 5 -27.49 10.98 47.44
N ARG A 6 -28.48 11.86 47.21
CA ARG A 6 -28.69 12.64 45.98
C ARG A 6 -28.37 14.14 46.15
N ASN A 7 -27.90 14.74 45.05
CA ASN A 7 -28.35 16.03 44.47
C ASN A 7 -28.14 17.35 45.24
N THR A 8 -27.60 18.37 44.55
CA THR A 8 -28.23 19.71 44.47
C THR A 8 -27.68 20.53 43.30
N ARG A 9 -28.50 21.47 42.77
CA ARG A 9 -28.17 22.36 41.64
C ARG A 9 -27.61 23.70 42.13
N SER A 10 -26.81 24.37 41.30
CA SER A 10 -26.86 25.83 41.19
C SER A 10 -26.46 26.31 39.78
N LYS A 11 -27.24 27.23 39.20
CA LYS A 11 -26.94 27.96 37.96
C LYS A 11 -26.81 29.44 38.31
N ALA A 12 -25.78 30.11 37.83
CA ALA A 12 -25.68 31.57 37.88
C ALA A 12 -25.06 32.13 36.60
N ARG A 13 -25.75 33.10 35.97
CA ARG A 13 -25.18 34.20 35.15
C ARG A 13 -26.28 35.21 34.82
N GLY A 14 -25.98 36.50 35.00
CA GLY A 14 -26.87 37.64 34.70
C GLY A 14 -27.21 37.75 33.21
N ARG A 15 -28.32 38.40 32.80
CA ARG A 15 -28.65 39.84 32.92
C ARG A 15 -27.58 40.74 32.27
N ARG A 16 -27.92 41.72 31.41
CA ARG A 16 -29.21 42.11 30.77
C ARG A 16 -28.94 43.25 29.75
N SER A 17 -29.78 43.42 28.71
CA SER A 17 -30.00 44.68 27.91
C SER A 17 -28.74 45.29 27.22
N SER A 18 -28.71 46.25 26.29
CA SER A 18 -29.66 47.11 25.52
C SER A 18 -28.83 47.81 24.39
N SER A 19 -29.35 48.37 23.29
CA SER A 19 -30.64 48.28 22.57
C SER A 19 -30.62 49.19 21.31
N ILE A 20 -31.50 48.93 20.31
CA ILE A 20 -31.97 49.89 19.27
C ILE A 20 -31.00 50.19 18.09
N ALA A 21 -31.60 50.49 16.94
CA ALA A 21 -30.99 50.61 15.61
C ALA A 21 -30.79 52.07 15.14
N ALA A 22 -30.00 52.25 14.06
CA ALA A 22 -29.99 53.47 13.24
C ALA A 22 -29.62 53.17 11.77
N ARG A 23 -29.84 54.15 10.88
CA ARG A 23 -29.88 54.01 9.41
C ARG A 23 -28.55 54.31 8.70
N ALA A 24 -28.51 53.82 7.46
CA ALA A 24 -27.70 54.18 6.28
C ALA A 24 -26.83 55.45 6.28
N SER A 25 -25.63 55.32 5.69
CA SER A 25 -24.93 56.38 4.93
C SER A 25 -24.00 55.76 3.86
N SER A 26 -23.43 56.61 2.99
CA SER A 26 -22.89 56.29 1.66
C SER A 26 -21.37 56.01 1.57
N SER A 27 -20.99 55.27 0.50
CA SER A 27 -19.76 55.34 -0.34
C SER A 27 -18.45 55.98 0.19
N PRO A 28 -17.24 55.42 -0.10
CA PRO A 28 -16.81 55.21 -1.49
C PRO A 28 -15.85 54.03 -1.79
N LYS A 29 -15.53 53.88 -3.09
CA LYS A 29 -14.57 52.92 -3.67
C LYS A 29 -13.15 53.06 -3.10
N ARG A 30 -12.49 51.94 -2.80
CA ARG A 30 -11.03 51.77 -2.91
C ARG A 30 -10.71 50.40 -3.50
N GLY A 31 -9.86 50.36 -4.52
CA GLY A 31 -9.39 49.10 -5.11
C GLY A 31 -8.34 48.45 -4.23
N GLY A 32 -8.52 47.16 -3.91
CA GLY A 32 -7.46 46.32 -3.35
C GLY A 32 -6.68 45.63 -4.48
N PRO A 33 -5.36 45.43 -4.35
CA PRO A 33 -4.57 44.73 -5.36
C PRO A 33 -4.97 43.25 -5.45
N SER A 34 -5.02 42.74 -6.68
CA SER A 34 -5.28 41.32 -6.96
C SER A 34 -4.24 40.42 -6.28
N PRO A 35 -4.62 39.24 -5.74
CA PRO A 35 -3.65 38.30 -5.18
C PRO A 35 -2.66 37.83 -6.26
N PRO A 36 -1.37 37.61 -5.92
CA PRO A 36 -0.38 37.18 -6.89
C PRO A 36 -0.77 35.82 -7.48
N LYS A 37 -0.76 35.73 -8.81
CA LYS A 37 -0.94 34.46 -9.52
C LYS A 37 0.14 33.49 -9.04
N ARG A 38 -0.26 32.41 -8.35
CA ARG A 38 0.65 31.29 -8.06
C ARG A 38 1.21 30.81 -9.39
N SER A 39 2.52 30.96 -9.57
CA SER A 39 3.24 30.33 -10.66
C SER A 39 3.01 28.81 -10.56
N ARG A 40 2.67 28.20 -11.69
CA ARG A 40 2.60 26.74 -11.78
C ARG A 40 4.00 26.21 -11.48
N SER A 41 4.16 25.59 -10.31
CA SER A 41 5.43 24.98 -9.92
C SER A 41 5.77 23.89 -10.93
N SER A 42 6.95 24.03 -11.54
CA SER A 42 7.55 23.10 -12.49
C SER A 42 7.33 21.64 -12.12
N ALA A 43 6.98 20.82 -13.11
CA ALA A 43 6.93 19.37 -12.98
C ALA A 43 8.24 18.82 -12.37
N PRO A 44 8.18 17.74 -11.56
CA PRO A 44 9.37 17.19 -10.92
C PRO A 44 10.40 16.74 -11.97
N SER A 45 11.64 17.20 -11.76
CA SER A 45 12.80 16.98 -12.63
C SER A 45 12.97 15.53 -13.10
N SER A 46 13.33 15.37 -14.37
CA SER A 46 13.58 14.10 -15.06
C SER A 46 14.83 13.32 -14.60
N ASN A 47 15.47 13.73 -13.51
CA ASN A 47 16.74 13.16 -13.03
C ASN A 47 16.61 11.98 -12.06
N ARG A 48 15.46 11.28 -12.00
CA ARG A 48 15.34 9.99 -11.28
C ARG A 48 15.91 8.80 -12.07
N CYS A 49 16.97 9.03 -12.82
CA CYS A 49 17.75 7.99 -13.48
C CYS A 49 19.07 7.82 -12.72
N SER A 50 19.59 6.59 -12.65
CA SER A 50 20.86 6.22 -11.98
C SER A 50 20.88 6.14 -10.44
N ALA A 51 20.23 5.10 -9.89
CA ALA A 51 20.67 4.48 -8.63
C ALA A 51 21.18 3.02 -8.80
N PHE A 52 20.89 2.37 -9.94
CA PHE A 52 21.54 1.12 -10.37
C PHE A 52 22.90 1.41 -11.04
N SER A 53 23.81 2.02 -10.28
CA SER A 53 25.21 2.10 -10.68
C SER A 53 25.83 0.70 -10.59
N LYS A 54 26.49 0.24 -11.66
CA LYS A 54 27.24 -1.03 -11.66
C LYS A 54 28.27 -1.01 -10.53
N GLY A 55 28.03 -1.77 -9.46
CA GLY A 55 28.88 -1.80 -8.26
C GLY A 55 28.16 -1.79 -6.91
N VAL A 56 26.83 -1.62 -6.87
CA VAL A 56 26.05 -1.81 -5.62
C VAL A 56 25.74 -3.30 -5.42
N ASP A 57 26.14 -3.86 -4.28
CA ASP A 57 25.70 -5.20 -3.85
C ASP A 57 24.17 -5.25 -3.77
N VAL A 58 23.55 -6.11 -4.59
CA VAL A 58 22.10 -6.23 -4.67
C VAL A 58 21.59 -7.08 -3.49
N ARG A 59 21.41 -6.43 -2.34
CA ARG A 59 20.77 -7.03 -1.16
C ARG A 59 19.26 -7.14 -1.39
N VAL A 60 18.80 -8.34 -1.71
CA VAL A 60 17.37 -8.66 -1.83
C VAL A 60 16.83 -9.04 -0.45
N ALA A 61 15.68 -8.48 -0.08
CA ALA A 61 14.89 -8.97 1.05
C ALA A 61 13.54 -9.49 0.57
N VAL A 62 13.13 -10.68 1.03
CA VAL A 62 11.83 -11.30 0.73
C VAL A 62 10.96 -11.24 1.99
N ILE A 63 9.92 -10.41 1.95
CA ILE A 63 8.98 -10.18 3.03
C ILE A 63 7.79 -11.13 2.87
N ILE A 64 7.52 -11.92 3.91
CA ILE A 64 6.46 -12.92 3.95
C ILE A 64 5.48 -12.55 5.08
N PRO A 65 4.39 -11.81 4.79
CA PRO A 65 3.31 -11.61 5.76
C PRO A 65 2.54 -12.92 5.96
N ALA A 66 2.50 -13.41 7.19
CA ALA A 66 1.89 -14.69 7.56
C ALA A 66 0.76 -14.49 8.58
N PHE A 67 -0.38 -15.12 8.32
CA PHE A 67 -1.50 -15.21 9.26
C PHE A 67 -2.25 -16.52 9.03
N GLN A 68 -2.33 -17.39 10.05
CA GLN A 68 -2.93 -18.72 9.93
C GLN A 68 -2.36 -19.54 8.73
N ALA A 69 -1.03 -19.60 8.65
CA ALA A 69 -0.27 -20.20 7.55
C ALA A 69 0.62 -21.38 8.01
N ALA A 70 0.33 -22.03 9.14
CA ALA A 70 1.17 -23.10 9.70
C ALA A 70 1.42 -24.25 8.71
N ALA A 71 0.45 -24.56 7.85
CA ALA A 71 0.55 -25.62 6.85
C ALA A 71 1.48 -25.30 5.66
N THR A 72 1.73 -24.01 5.37
CA THR A 72 2.38 -23.55 4.13
C THR A 72 3.68 -22.79 4.36
N ILE A 73 3.79 -22.03 5.46
CA ILE A 73 4.90 -21.09 5.69
C ILE A 73 6.28 -21.73 5.59
N ARG A 74 6.43 -22.97 6.08
CA ARG A 74 7.70 -23.73 6.03
C ARG A 74 8.15 -24.03 4.60
N ASP A 75 7.23 -24.46 3.74
CA ASP A 75 7.52 -24.75 2.32
C ASP A 75 7.92 -23.46 1.59
N ILE A 76 7.20 -22.37 1.84
CA ILE A 76 7.47 -21.07 1.21
C ILE A 76 8.83 -20.52 1.63
N ILE A 77 9.22 -20.59 2.90
CA ILE A 77 10.57 -20.19 3.36
C ILE A 77 11.63 -21.06 2.69
N SER A 78 11.46 -22.39 2.72
CA SER A 78 12.42 -23.35 2.15
C SER A 78 12.66 -23.11 0.64
N ARG A 79 11.58 -22.96 -0.13
CA ARG A 79 11.62 -22.72 -1.58
C ARG A 79 12.10 -21.32 -1.93
N THR A 80 11.79 -20.32 -1.11
CA THR A 80 12.37 -18.96 -1.25
C THR A 80 13.88 -19.02 -1.08
N HIS A 81 14.38 -19.66 -0.02
CA HIS A 81 15.82 -19.82 0.21
C HIS A 81 16.50 -20.65 -0.89
N ALA A 82 15.85 -21.70 -1.41
CA ALA A 82 16.37 -22.46 -2.54
C ALA A 82 16.43 -21.66 -3.86
N THR A 83 15.51 -20.73 -4.07
CA THR A 83 15.45 -19.90 -5.29
C THR A 83 16.41 -18.70 -5.23
N VAL A 84 16.50 -18.04 -4.07
CA VAL A 84 17.28 -16.82 -3.85
C VAL A 84 18.09 -16.93 -2.56
N SER A 85 19.09 -17.81 -2.57
CA SER A 85 19.91 -18.16 -1.38
C SER A 85 20.67 -17.01 -0.72
N ALA A 86 20.95 -15.93 -1.46
CA ALA A 86 21.56 -14.72 -0.92
C ALA A 86 20.55 -13.67 -0.44
N ALA A 87 19.23 -13.95 -0.53
CA ALA A 87 18.20 -13.03 -0.08
C ALA A 87 17.89 -13.21 1.41
N GLU A 88 17.66 -12.10 2.09
CA GLU A 88 17.21 -12.08 3.47
C GLU A 88 15.70 -12.36 3.54
N ILE A 89 15.28 -13.36 4.30
CA ILE A 89 13.86 -13.71 4.46
C ILE A 89 13.33 -13.06 5.74
N ILE A 90 12.28 -12.24 5.60
CA ILE A 90 11.66 -11.48 6.68
C ILE A 90 10.22 -11.95 6.84
N VAL A 91 10.02 -12.91 7.74
CA VAL A 91 8.68 -13.39 8.12
C VAL A 91 8.05 -12.43 9.11
N VAL A 92 6.82 -12.02 8.84
CA VAL A 92 6.01 -11.17 9.74
C VAL A 92 4.73 -11.92 10.12
N ASP A 93 4.66 -12.42 11.36
CA ASP A 93 3.46 -13.08 11.88
C ASP A 93 2.44 -12.07 12.41
N ASP A 94 1.29 -11.97 11.75
CA ASP A 94 0.21 -11.05 12.10
C ASP A 94 -0.74 -11.64 13.16
N GLY A 95 -0.17 -12.14 14.26
CA GLY A 95 -0.92 -12.64 15.41
C GLY A 95 -1.57 -14.02 15.22
N SER A 96 -0.84 -15.00 14.66
CA SER A 96 -1.39 -16.34 14.41
C SER A 96 -1.48 -17.20 15.67
N THR A 97 -2.54 -18.02 15.74
CA THR A 97 -2.80 -18.96 16.85
C THR A 97 -2.75 -20.44 16.44
N ASP A 98 -2.48 -20.73 15.17
CA ASP A 98 -2.47 -22.07 14.55
C ASP A 98 -1.11 -22.78 14.58
N GLY A 99 -0.08 -22.15 15.16
CA GLY A 99 1.30 -22.63 15.12
C GLY A 99 2.16 -22.07 13.98
N THR A 100 1.70 -21.05 13.23
CA THR A 100 2.47 -20.41 12.14
C THR A 100 3.91 -20.05 12.57
N ARG A 101 4.09 -19.42 13.73
CA ARG A 101 5.43 -19.04 14.26
C ARG A 101 6.36 -20.25 14.40
N ALA A 102 5.88 -21.33 15.04
CA ALA A 102 6.65 -22.55 15.25
C ALA A 102 6.95 -23.27 13.92
N SER A 103 6.03 -23.18 12.95
CA SER A 103 6.22 -23.74 11.61
C SER A 103 7.28 -22.98 10.81
N ALA A 104 7.29 -21.65 10.91
CA ALA A 104 8.26 -20.75 10.28
C ALA A 104 9.68 -20.87 10.87
N GLY A 105 9.79 -21.09 12.18
CA GLY A 105 11.06 -21.13 12.90
C GLY A 105 11.51 -19.73 13.27
N ASP A 106 12.23 -19.05 12.37
CA ASP A 106 12.64 -17.65 12.57
C ASP A 106 11.55 -16.69 12.10
N VAL A 107 11.21 -15.71 12.94
CA VAL A 107 10.15 -14.73 12.71
C VAL A 107 10.69 -13.37 13.13
N ALA A 108 10.97 -12.52 12.14
CA ALA A 108 11.57 -11.20 12.36
C ALA A 108 10.64 -10.26 13.14
N ILE A 109 9.32 -10.35 12.90
CA ILE A 109 8.30 -9.55 13.59
C ILE A 109 7.11 -10.44 13.91
N ALA A 110 6.65 -10.43 15.17
CA ALA A 110 5.42 -11.09 15.59
C ALA A 110 4.49 -10.06 16.27
N HIS A 111 3.27 -9.92 15.76
CA HIS A 111 2.23 -9.09 16.38
C HIS A 111 1.50 -9.89 17.47
N ASP A 112 1.04 -9.23 18.54
CA ASP A 112 0.24 -9.90 19.60
C ASP A 112 -1.17 -10.30 19.12
N GLN A 113 -1.65 -9.64 18.06
CA GLN A 113 -2.99 -9.83 17.49
C GLN A 113 -2.99 -9.49 16.00
N ASN A 114 -4.04 -9.88 15.27
CA ASN A 114 -4.21 -9.52 13.86
C ASN A 114 -4.38 -8.00 13.67
N CYS A 115 -3.34 -7.35 13.15
CA CYS A 115 -3.34 -5.94 12.74
C CYS A 115 -3.79 -5.78 11.28
N GLY A 116 -3.55 -6.80 10.44
CA GLY A 116 -3.95 -6.89 9.04
C GLY A 116 -2.75 -6.89 8.09
N LYS A 117 -2.93 -7.50 6.91
CA LYS A 117 -1.88 -7.68 5.89
C LYS A 117 -1.09 -6.41 5.57
N GLY A 118 -1.73 -5.24 5.50
CA GLY A 118 -1.07 -3.98 5.20
C GLY A 118 -0.21 -3.45 6.36
N ALA A 119 -0.53 -3.78 7.61
CA ALA A 119 0.36 -3.54 8.74
C ALA A 119 1.59 -4.45 8.66
N ALA A 120 1.38 -5.77 8.53
CA ALA A 120 2.46 -6.75 8.39
C ALA A 120 3.42 -6.43 7.22
N LEU A 121 2.89 -6.05 6.06
CA LEU A 121 3.69 -5.60 4.91
C LEU A 121 4.49 -4.33 5.22
N ARG A 122 3.87 -3.32 5.85
CA ARG A 122 4.53 -2.04 6.17
C ARG A 122 5.66 -2.21 7.19
N ASP A 123 5.45 -3.06 8.18
CA ASP A 123 6.45 -3.31 9.22
C ASP A 123 7.59 -4.20 8.69
N GLY A 124 7.28 -5.20 7.85
CA GLY A 124 8.29 -5.96 7.10
C GLY A 124 9.11 -5.11 6.11
N VAL A 125 8.48 -4.13 5.44
CA VAL A 125 9.21 -3.15 4.59
C VAL A 125 10.13 -2.26 5.42
N ARG A 126 9.70 -1.83 6.61
CA ARG A 126 10.56 -1.06 7.53
C ARG A 126 11.77 -1.87 7.96
N GLU A 127 11.57 -3.14 8.29
CA GLU A 127 12.63 -4.06 8.69
C GLU A 127 13.64 -4.29 7.56
N ALA A 128 13.17 -4.63 6.35
CA ALA A 128 14.02 -4.77 5.16
C ALA A 128 14.88 -3.51 4.89
N LEU A 129 14.28 -2.32 5.06
CA LEU A 129 14.99 -1.06 4.90
C LEU A 129 16.04 -0.83 6.01
N ALA A 130 15.74 -1.20 7.25
CA ALA A 130 16.67 -1.11 8.38
C ALA A 130 17.89 -2.05 8.22
N ARG A 131 17.68 -3.25 7.67
CA ARG A 131 18.74 -4.25 7.41
C ARG A 131 19.56 -3.98 6.14
N GLY A 132 19.24 -2.92 5.40
CA GLY A 132 20.04 -2.45 4.27
C GLY A 132 19.65 -3.05 2.91
N ALA A 133 18.46 -3.65 2.77
CA ALA A 133 17.98 -4.15 1.48
C ALA A 133 17.96 -3.04 0.41
N SER A 134 18.43 -3.34 -0.80
CA SER A 134 18.38 -2.44 -1.96
C SER A 134 17.21 -2.77 -2.91
N VAL A 135 16.74 -4.03 -2.89
CA VAL A 135 15.53 -4.49 -3.56
C VAL A 135 14.69 -5.31 -2.58
N LEU A 136 13.38 -5.05 -2.57
CA LEU A 136 12.42 -5.72 -1.70
C LEU A 136 11.48 -6.56 -2.58
N VAL A 137 11.11 -7.74 -2.09
CA VAL A 137 10.12 -8.64 -2.69
C VAL A 137 9.06 -8.93 -1.64
N THR A 138 7.79 -8.92 -2.00
CA THR A 138 6.69 -9.37 -1.13
C THR A 138 6.08 -10.62 -1.72
N ILE A 139 5.83 -11.65 -0.90
CA ILE A 139 5.18 -12.91 -1.34
C ILE A 139 4.26 -13.43 -0.23
N ASP A 140 3.08 -13.90 -0.60
CA ASP A 140 2.06 -14.31 0.37
C ASP A 140 2.34 -15.72 0.92
N ALA A 141 2.11 -15.90 2.23
CA ALA A 141 2.32 -17.18 2.92
C ALA A 141 1.31 -18.29 2.53
N ASP A 142 0.32 -18.02 1.67
CA ASP A 142 -0.73 -18.96 1.28
C ASP A 142 -0.31 -19.99 0.21
N GLY A 143 0.87 -19.81 -0.36
CA GLY A 143 1.44 -20.69 -1.39
C GLY A 143 0.80 -20.57 -2.78
N GLN A 144 -0.05 -19.57 -3.02
CA GLN A 144 -0.61 -19.35 -4.37
C GLN A 144 0.45 -18.86 -5.37
N HIS A 145 1.51 -18.22 -4.88
CA HIS A 145 2.61 -17.71 -5.67
C HIS A 145 3.86 -18.59 -5.50
N PRO A 146 4.40 -19.19 -6.58
CA PRO A 146 5.63 -19.98 -6.50
C PRO A 146 6.85 -19.06 -6.27
N PRO A 147 7.66 -19.28 -5.21
CA PRO A 147 8.89 -18.54 -4.98
C PRO A 147 9.89 -18.62 -6.15
N GLU A 148 9.82 -19.68 -6.96
CA GLU A 148 10.66 -19.92 -8.13
C GLU A 148 10.58 -18.81 -9.20
N GLU A 149 9.50 -18.00 -9.19
CA GLU A 149 9.32 -16.86 -10.10
C GLU A 149 9.94 -15.55 -9.56
N ILE A 150 10.47 -15.52 -8.33
CA ILE A 150 11.13 -14.31 -7.75
C ILE A 150 12.19 -13.72 -8.71
N PRO A 151 13.11 -14.50 -9.33
CA PRO A 151 14.08 -13.97 -10.29
C PRO A 151 13.44 -13.24 -11.48
N ARG A 152 12.26 -13.67 -11.92
CA ARG A 152 11.50 -13.05 -13.02
C ARG A 152 10.94 -11.68 -12.64
N LEU A 153 10.58 -11.47 -11.37
CA LEU A 153 10.20 -10.16 -10.85
C LEU A 153 11.42 -9.25 -10.65
N LEU A 154 12.59 -9.81 -10.30
CA LEU A 154 13.83 -9.05 -10.11
C LEU A 154 14.45 -8.57 -11.43
N HIS A 155 14.38 -9.36 -12.51
CA HIS A 155 15.05 -9.09 -13.78
C HIS A 155 14.75 -7.71 -14.40
N PRO A 156 13.50 -7.19 -14.44
CA PRO A 156 13.24 -5.83 -14.95
C PRO A 156 13.82 -4.71 -14.07
N ILE A 157 14.04 -4.97 -12.77
CA ILE A 157 14.68 -4.03 -11.84
C ILE A 157 16.20 -4.05 -12.04
N GLN A 158 16.79 -5.24 -12.16
CA GLN A 158 18.23 -5.42 -12.40
C GLN A 158 18.69 -4.78 -13.72
N GLU A 159 17.88 -4.86 -14.77
CA GLU A 159 18.14 -4.17 -16.04
C GLU A 159 17.78 -2.67 -16.01
N GLY A 160 17.35 -2.15 -14.87
CA GLY A 160 16.97 -0.74 -14.71
C GLY A 160 15.79 -0.32 -15.58
N ARG A 161 14.90 -1.25 -15.96
CA ARG A 161 13.71 -1.00 -16.80
C ARG A 161 12.44 -0.70 -15.98
N ALA A 162 12.40 -1.13 -14.72
CA ALA A 162 11.29 -0.91 -13.80
C ALA A 162 11.81 -0.61 -12.38
N ASP A 163 11.02 0.14 -11.61
CA ASP A 163 11.26 0.42 -10.20
C ASP A 163 10.29 -0.38 -9.30
N LEU A 164 9.14 -0.78 -9.86
CA LEU A 164 8.15 -1.68 -9.27
C LEU A 164 7.72 -2.72 -10.33
N VAL A 165 7.70 -3.99 -9.96
CA VAL A 165 7.28 -5.12 -10.80
C VAL A 165 6.17 -5.89 -10.11
N LEU A 166 5.07 -6.12 -10.83
CA LEU A 166 3.90 -6.86 -10.35
C LEU A 166 3.86 -8.27 -10.97
N GLY A 167 3.88 -9.31 -10.14
CA GLY A 167 3.61 -10.69 -10.54
C GLY A 167 2.12 -10.87 -10.82
N ALA A 168 1.71 -10.72 -12.08
CA ALA A 168 0.33 -10.85 -12.51
C ALA A 168 -0.01 -12.31 -12.84
N ARG A 169 -1.14 -12.78 -12.31
CA ARG A 169 -1.61 -14.15 -12.52
C ARG A 169 -2.05 -14.37 -13.97
N LYS A 170 -1.68 -15.51 -14.54
CA LYS A 170 -2.20 -15.95 -15.85
C LYS A 170 -3.74 -16.05 -15.80
N ARG A 171 -4.42 -15.50 -16.80
CA ARG A 171 -5.82 -15.05 -16.67
C ARG A 171 -6.88 -16.11 -17.01
N ASP A 172 -6.78 -17.29 -16.41
CA ASP A 172 -7.50 -18.49 -16.88
C ASP A 172 -8.92 -18.73 -16.30
N ARG A 173 -9.41 -17.99 -15.28
CA ARG A 173 -10.86 -18.04 -14.92
C ARG A 173 -11.44 -16.87 -14.10
N VAL A 174 -12.76 -16.96 -13.86
CA VAL A 174 -13.69 -15.87 -13.50
C VAL A 174 -13.38 -15.22 -12.14
N MET A 175 -12.93 -13.96 -12.20
CA MET A 175 -12.89 -13.04 -11.05
C MET A 175 -14.30 -12.52 -10.72
N PRO A 176 -14.72 -12.46 -9.43
CA PRO A 176 -16.02 -11.90 -9.03
C PRO A 176 -16.24 -10.49 -9.60
N LEU A 177 -17.45 -10.17 -10.05
CA LEU A 177 -17.72 -8.94 -10.83
C LEU A 177 -17.25 -7.65 -10.12
N SER A 178 -17.37 -7.57 -8.80
CA SER A 178 -16.84 -6.44 -7.99
C SER A 178 -15.31 -6.34 -8.09
N ARG A 179 -14.58 -7.41 -7.72
CA ARG A 179 -13.12 -7.53 -7.90
C ARG A 179 -12.70 -7.25 -9.35
N ARG A 180 -13.47 -7.73 -10.32
CA ARG A 180 -13.20 -7.55 -11.76
C ARG A 180 -13.30 -6.08 -12.16
N PHE A 181 -14.32 -5.35 -11.70
CA PHE A 181 -14.44 -3.91 -11.93
C PHE A 181 -13.31 -3.13 -11.26
N THR A 182 -13.01 -3.41 -9.99
CA THR A 182 -12.01 -2.61 -9.26
C THR A 182 -10.58 -2.89 -9.70
N ASN A 183 -10.25 -4.16 -9.99
CA ASN A 183 -8.98 -4.52 -10.60
C ASN A 183 -8.89 -3.97 -12.03
N TRP A 184 -9.97 -4.00 -12.82
CA TRP A 184 -9.99 -3.33 -14.13
C TRP A 184 -9.78 -1.83 -14.02
N LEU A 185 -10.34 -1.15 -13.02
CA LEU A 185 -10.15 0.28 -12.82
C LEU A 185 -8.69 0.60 -12.45
N SER A 186 -8.12 -0.10 -11.46
CA SER A 186 -6.70 0.02 -11.12
C SER A 186 -5.80 -0.32 -12.31
N ALA A 187 -6.01 -1.45 -12.98
CA ALA A 187 -5.25 -1.88 -14.15
C ALA A 187 -5.34 -0.88 -15.30
N THR A 188 -6.52 -0.28 -15.56
CA THR A 188 -6.73 0.70 -16.62
C THR A 188 -6.07 2.04 -16.29
N LEU A 189 -6.19 2.52 -15.05
CA LEU A 189 -5.49 3.72 -14.59
C LEU A 189 -3.97 3.50 -14.62
N ALA A 190 -3.50 2.37 -14.08
CA ALA A 190 -2.10 2.00 -14.08
C ALA A 190 -1.54 1.84 -15.49
N SER A 191 -2.29 1.28 -16.43
CA SER A 191 -1.85 1.17 -17.82
C SER A 191 -1.80 2.51 -18.55
N ARG A 192 -2.76 3.41 -18.26
CA ARG A 192 -2.75 4.77 -18.81
C ARG A 192 -1.64 5.65 -18.25
N ILE A 193 -1.23 5.44 -17.00
CA ILE A 193 -0.17 6.23 -16.35
C ILE A 193 1.23 5.66 -16.64
N SER A 194 1.41 4.34 -16.61
CA SER A 194 2.71 3.70 -16.87
C SER A 194 3.05 3.53 -18.35
N GLY A 195 2.05 3.61 -19.23
CA GLY A 195 2.19 3.25 -20.65
C GLY A 195 2.34 1.74 -20.91
N GLN A 196 2.31 0.89 -19.87
CA GLN A 196 2.45 -0.57 -19.97
C GLN A 196 1.17 -1.28 -19.53
N GLN A 197 0.87 -2.45 -20.11
CA GLN A 197 -0.34 -3.19 -19.75
C GLN A 197 -0.23 -3.85 -18.36
N VAL A 198 -0.76 -3.19 -17.34
CA VAL A 198 -0.87 -3.77 -15.99
C VAL A 198 -2.04 -4.76 -15.98
N ARG A 199 -1.76 -6.04 -15.68
CA ARG A 199 -2.77 -7.13 -15.79
C ARG A 199 -3.45 -7.48 -14.48
N ASP A 200 -2.77 -7.35 -13.35
CA ASP A 200 -3.33 -7.53 -12.00
C ASP A 200 -2.73 -6.51 -11.02
N ALA A 201 -3.56 -5.63 -10.48
CA ALA A 201 -3.16 -4.57 -9.55
C ALA A 201 -3.26 -4.99 -8.06
N GLN A 202 -3.89 -6.14 -7.78
CA GLN A 202 -4.15 -6.67 -6.45
C GLN A 202 -3.44 -8.00 -6.23
N THR A 203 -2.21 -8.10 -6.73
CA THR A 203 -1.28 -9.18 -6.42
C THR A 203 -0.46 -8.81 -5.18
N GLY A 204 -0.31 -9.75 -4.25
CA GLY A 204 0.65 -9.66 -3.15
C GLY A 204 2.09 -9.90 -3.60
N PHE A 205 2.28 -10.53 -4.78
CA PHE A 205 3.58 -10.87 -5.31
C PHE A 205 4.19 -9.71 -6.11
N ARG A 206 5.18 -9.04 -5.52
CA ARG A 206 5.79 -7.81 -6.06
C ARG A 206 7.29 -7.79 -5.82
N ALA A 207 8.02 -7.10 -6.67
CA ALA A 207 9.39 -6.65 -6.39
C ALA A 207 9.50 -5.14 -6.61
N PHE A 208 10.26 -4.43 -5.78
CA PHE A 208 10.45 -2.99 -5.90
C PHE A 208 11.77 -2.51 -5.29
N THR A 209 12.26 -1.37 -5.75
CA THR A 209 13.52 -0.78 -5.24
C THR A 209 13.37 -0.18 -3.85
N ARG A 210 14.49 -0.01 -3.15
CA ARG A 210 14.59 0.79 -1.92
C ARG A 210 13.93 2.17 -2.05
N ASP A 211 14.12 2.85 -3.17
CA ASP A 211 13.56 4.20 -3.38
C ASP A 211 12.03 4.17 -3.36
N VAL A 212 11.41 3.20 -4.04
CA VAL A 212 9.96 2.97 -4.00
C VAL A 212 9.54 2.67 -2.56
N ALA A 213 10.23 1.76 -1.87
CA ALA A 213 9.93 1.37 -0.50
C ALA A 213 9.98 2.54 0.51
N GLN A 214 10.87 3.52 0.29
CA GLN A 214 11.03 4.68 1.16
C GLN A 214 9.98 5.77 0.90
N GLN A 215 9.68 6.04 -0.38
CA GLN A 215 8.80 7.14 -0.80
C GLN A 215 7.32 6.76 -0.83
N VAL A 216 7.00 5.48 -1.09
CA VAL A 216 5.61 4.99 -1.22
C VAL A 216 5.11 4.45 0.11
N GLN A 217 4.47 5.33 0.89
CA GLN A 217 3.88 5.01 2.19
C GLN A 217 2.34 5.04 2.14
N PRO A 218 1.70 4.00 1.59
CA PRO A 218 0.26 4.00 1.34
C PRO A 218 -0.55 3.92 2.64
N ALA A 219 -1.72 4.57 2.62
CA ALA A 219 -2.66 4.50 3.72
C ALA A 219 -3.46 3.18 3.72
N GLY A 220 -3.81 2.70 4.91
CA GLY A 220 -4.61 1.49 5.12
C GLY A 220 -3.79 0.29 5.58
N ASP A 221 -4.49 -0.71 6.14
CA ASP A 221 -3.86 -1.81 6.91
C ASP A 221 -4.29 -3.19 6.39
N ARG A 222 -5.07 -3.24 5.31
CA ARG A 222 -5.67 -4.47 4.72
C ARG A 222 -5.50 -4.45 3.20
N TYR A 223 -6.35 -5.15 2.44
CA TYR A 223 -6.23 -5.28 0.98
C TYR A 223 -6.18 -3.94 0.19
N GLU A 224 -6.64 -2.84 0.78
CA GLU A 224 -6.46 -1.49 0.21
C GLU A 224 -4.99 -1.03 0.14
N TYR A 225 -4.10 -1.55 1.00
CA TYR A 225 -2.67 -1.21 1.02
C TYR A 225 -2.00 -1.48 -0.32
N GLU A 226 -2.25 -2.66 -0.89
CA GLU A 226 -1.71 -3.09 -2.19
C GLU A 226 -2.17 -2.21 -3.36
N ALA A 227 -3.44 -1.82 -3.39
CA ALA A 227 -4.00 -0.97 -4.42
C ALA A 227 -3.46 0.47 -4.30
N ASN A 228 -3.38 0.99 -3.08
CA ASN A 228 -2.82 2.31 -2.79
C ASN A 228 -1.33 2.36 -3.12
N PHE A 229 -0.54 1.34 -2.74
CA PHE A 229 0.90 1.27 -3.05
C PHE A 229 1.16 1.42 -4.55
N LEU A 230 0.36 0.76 -5.40
CA LEU A 230 0.48 0.90 -6.85
C LEU A 230 0.11 2.31 -7.31
N LEU A 231 -1.02 2.86 -6.83
CA LEU A 231 -1.46 4.21 -7.21
C LEU A 231 -0.48 5.30 -6.76
N ASP A 232 0.02 5.22 -5.54
CA ASP A 232 1.02 6.14 -4.97
C ASP A 232 2.36 6.03 -5.73
N ALA A 233 2.82 4.82 -6.07
CA ALA A 233 4.03 4.63 -6.88
C ALA A 233 3.90 5.25 -8.30
N LEU A 234 2.74 5.08 -8.94
CA LEU A 234 2.44 5.69 -10.23
C LEU A 234 2.34 7.23 -10.14
N GLN A 235 1.74 7.76 -9.08
CA GLN A 235 1.64 9.21 -8.83
C GLN A 235 3.01 9.84 -8.53
N ALA A 236 3.90 9.11 -7.85
CA ALA A 236 5.30 9.51 -7.66
C ALA A 236 6.12 9.44 -8.97
N GLY A 237 5.59 8.81 -10.03
CA GLY A 237 6.24 8.70 -11.34
C GLY A 237 7.33 7.64 -11.39
N TYR A 238 7.14 6.52 -10.69
CA TYR A 238 7.97 5.32 -10.81
C TYR A 238 7.57 4.46 -12.01
N ARG A 239 8.54 3.75 -12.58
CA ARG A 239 8.33 2.86 -13.73
C ARG A 239 7.76 1.53 -13.23
N VAL A 240 6.52 1.24 -13.61
CA VAL A 240 5.84 0.00 -13.24
C VAL A 240 5.84 -0.96 -14.42
N ALA A 241 6.30 -2.20 -14.18
CA ALA A 241 6.17 -3.31 -15.11
C ALA A 241 5.30 -4.43 -14.51
N SER A 242 4.83 -5.34 -15.36
CA SER A 242 4.11 -6.54 -14.93
C SER A 242 4.68 -7.76 -15.65
N VAL A 243 4.95 -8.81 -14.89
CA VAL A 243 5.40 -10.12 -15.40
C VAL A 243 4.31 -11.14 -15.14
N GLU A 244 4.06 -12.02 -16.11
CA GLU A 244 3.11 -13.12 -15.89
C GLU A 244 3.74 -14.21 -15.04
N VAL A 245 3.05 -14.65 -14.01
CA VAL A 245 3.44 -15.76 -13.15
C VAL A 245 2.36 -16.83 -13.11
N PRO A 246 2.72 -18.14 -13.07
CA PRO A 246 1.78 -19.19 -12.73
C PRO A 246 1.20 -18.98 -11.32
N THR A 247 0.03 -19.57 -11.07
CA THR A 247 -0.64 -19.54 -9.77
C THR A 247 -0.92 -20.98 -9.37
N ILE A 248 -0.49 -21.37 -8.18
CA ILE A 248 -0.75 -22.69 -7.62
C ILE A 248 -2.10 -22.59 -6.89
N TYR A 249 -3.10 -23.34 -7.33
CA TYR A 249 -4.46 -23.24 -6.78
C TYR A 249 -4.63 -24.08 -5.51
N GLY A 250 -4.23 -23.52 -4.37
CA GLY A 250 -4.64 -23.98 -3.03
C GLY A 250 -6.02 -23.45 -2.63
N SER A 251 -6.71 -24.15 -1.72
CA SER A 251 -8.07 -23.78 -1.28
C SER A 251 -8.09 -22.61 -0.28
N HIS A 252 -9.05 -21.70 -0.50
CA HIS A 252 -9.47 -20.55 0.33
C HIS A 252 -8.73 -19.20 0.12
N SER A 253 -9.51 -18.18 -0.31
CA SER A 253 -9.14 -16.76 -0.29
C SER A 253 -10.05 -16.03 0.70
N HIS A 254 -9.50 -15.46 1.79
CA HIS A 254 -10.24 -14.76 2.86
C HIS A 254 -10.77 -13.36 2.46
N PHE A 255 -11.45 -13.25 1.31
CA PHE A 255 -12.03 -12.01 0.81
C PHE A 255 -13.48 -11.82 1.28
N ARG A 256 -13.77 -10.75 2.02
CA ARG A 256 -15.12 -10.44 2.51
C ARG A 256 -15.77 -9.39 1.60
N GLY A 257 -16.51 -9.90 0.61
CA GLY A 257 -16.81 -9.19 -0.64
C GLY A 257 -17.32 -7.75 -0.55
N TRP A 258 -18.21 -7.42 0.41
CA TRP A 258 -18.88 -6.12 0.39
C TRP A 258 -18.15 -5.02 1.18
N SER A 259 -17.56 -5.34 2.34
CA SER A 259 -16.80 -4.37 3.15
C SER A 259 -15.56 -3.86 2.41
N ASP A 260 -14.89 -4.78 1.74
CA ASP A 260 -13.59 -4.53 1.12
C ASP A 260 -13.79 -3.71 -0.17
N THR A 261 -14.88 -3.97 -0.91
CA THR A 261 -15.29 -3.19 -2.08
C THR A 261 -15.56 -1.71 -1.74
N TRP A 262 -16.25 -1.41 -0.64
CA TRP A 262 -16.51 -0.01 -0.23
C TRP A 262 -15.25 0.72 0.24
N ARG A 263 -14.34 0.03 0.94
CA ARG A 263 -13.03 0.59 1.35
C ARG A 263 -12.17 0.91 0.15
N MET A 264 -12.09 -0.02 -0.81
CA MET A 264 -11.43 0.18 -2.10
C MET A 264 -12.04 1.38 -2.84
N ALA A 265 -13.37 1.45 -3.01
CA ALA A 265 -14.03 2.60 -3.67
C ALA A 265 -13.68 3.95 -3.01
N ARG A 266 -13.62 4.00 -1.67
CA ARG A 266 -13.20 5.20 -0.92
C ARG A 266 -11.73 5.55 -1.16
N ALA A 267 -10.86 4.55 -1.30
CA ALA A 267 -9.46 4.73 -1.67
C ALA A 267 -9.32 5.33 -3.08
N PHE A 268 -10.04 4.84 -4.08
CA PHE A 268 -10.09 5.48 -5.41
C PHE A 268 -10.61 6.91 -5.34
N ALA A 269 -11.67 7.18 -4.58
CA ALA A 269 -12.21 8.54 -4.45
C ALA A 269 -11.16 9.53 -3.89
N ARG A 270 -10.33 9.11 -2.92
CA ARG A 270 -9.22 9.93 -2.39
C ARG A 270 -8.14 10.22 -3.43
N HIS A 271 -7.80 9.24 -4.28
CA HIS A 271 -6.80 9.44 -5.34
C HIS A 271 -7.38 10.22 -6.53
N ALA A 272 -8.62 9.97 -6.92
CA ALA A 272 -9.31 10.71 -7.97
C ALA A 272 -9.43 12.21 -7.65
N GLY A 273 -9.79 12.57 -6.40
CA GLY A 273 -9.81 13.97 -5.96
C GLY A 273 -8.44 14.66 -6.04
N ARG A 274 -7.34 13.93 -5.85
CA ARG A 274 -5.97 14.45 -5.98
C ARG A 274 -5.50 14.53 -7.44
N ILE A 275 -5.86 13.55 -8.28
CA ILE A 275 -5.58 13.56 -9.72
C ILE A 275 -6.31 14.74 -10.38
N VAL A 276 -7.56 15.00 -10.02
CA VAL A 276 -8.33 16.17 -10.50
C VAL A 276 -7.73 17.48 -10.00
N ALA A 277 -7.33 17.56 -8.72
CA ALA A 277 -6.69 18.77 -8.16
C ALA A 277 -5.26 19.02 -8.68
N GLY A 278 -4.59 18.02 -9.24
CA GLY A 278 -3.28 18.15 -9.91
C GLY A 278 -3.36 18.52 -11.39
N ALA A 279 -4.55 18.56 -11.98
CA ALA A 279 -4.78 18.79 -13.41
C ALA A 279 -5.22 20.23 -13.77
N THR A 280 -5.11 21.18 -12.83
CA THR A 280 -5.49 22.60 -12.97
C THR A 280 -4.36 23.56 -12.68
#